data_AF-A0A422HF21-F1
#
_entry.id   AF-A0A422HF21-F1
#
_cell.length_a   1.000
_cell.length_b   1.000
_cell.length_c   1.000
_cell.angle_alpha   90.00
_cell.angle_beta   90.00
_cell.angle_gamma   90.00
#
_symmetry.space_group_name_H-M   'P 1'
#
loop_
_entity.id
_entity.type
_entity.pdbx_description
1 polymer ?
#
loop_
_entity_poly.entity_id
_entity_poly.type
_entity_poly.pdbx_seq_one_letter_code
_entity_poly.pdbx_strand_id
1 'polypeptide(L)'
;MAGKIASWLAAGMIGAAALSGCNPQSSENGGNAVQTAAPAEEEFNPRGQILALSCASCHGTDGKSEGIMPGFYGKSQVYLENALKQFKNDERYSTVMGRHAKGYTDEEIKLIAEYFGWACQQTTN
;
A
#
# COMPACT_ATOMS: atom_id res chain seq x y z
N MET A 1 42.67 -46.96 -20.38
CA MET A 1 42.61 -45.52 -20.05
C MET A 1 41.16 -45.09 -20.20
N ALA A 2 40.44 -44.97 -19.09
CA ALA A 2 38.99 -44.74 -19.05
C ALA A 2 38.66 -43.24 -19.13
N GLY A 3 37.76 -42.89 -20.05
CA GLY A 3 37.30 -41.52 -20.30
C GLY A 3 36.03 -41.17 -19.51
N LYS A 4 36.20 -40.29 -18.53
CA LYS A 4 35.31 -39.23 -17.99
C LYS A 4 33.79 -39.36 -18.22
N ILE A 5 33.08 -39.68 -17.12
CA ILE A 5 31.64 -39.39 -16.94
C ILE A 5 31.46 -37.93 -16.48
N ALA A 6 30.78 -37.11 -17.27
CA ALA A 6 30.36 -35.77 -16.88
C ALA A 6 28.96 -35.86 -16.24
N SER A 7 28.92 -35.85 -14.91
CA SER A 7 27.69 -35.78 -14.14
C SER A 7 27.28 -34.30 -14.02
N TRP A 8 26.19 -33.93 -14.68
CA TRP A 8 25.59 -32.60 -14.55
C TRP A 8 24.70 -32.57 -13.31
N LEU A 9 25.16 -31.86 -12.27
CA LEU A 9 24.36 -31.45 -11.14
C LEU A 9 23.32 -30.43 -11.62
N ALA A 10 22.06 -30.86 -11.72
CA ALA A 10 20.92 -29.98 -11.88
C ALA A 10 20.72 -29.20 -10.57
N ALA A 11 20.92 -27.89 -10.66
CA ALA A 11 20.63 -26.93 -9.60
C ALA A 11 19.14 -26.97 -9.24
N GLY A 12 18.87 -27.07 -7.94
CA GLY A 12 17.52 -27.01 -7.38
C GLY A 12 16.86 -25.66 -7.66
N MET A 13 15.61 -25.72 -8.13
CA MET A 13 14.68 -24.61 -8.06
C MET A 13 13.67 -24.91 -6.94
N ILE A 14 13.99 -24.46 -5.74
CA ILE A 14 12.98 -24.26 -4.70
C ILE A 14 12.22 -23.01 -5.13
N GLY A 15 11.08 -23.23 -5.80
CA GLY A 15 10.11 -22.18 -6.06
C GLY A 15 9.51 -21.72 -4.75
N ALA A 16 9.85 -20.51 -4.32
CA ALA A 16 9.10 -19.81 -3.30
C ALA A 16 7.73 -19.46 -3.88
N ALA A 17 6.69 -20.15 -3.43
CA ALA A 17 5.31 -19.74 -3.64
C ALA A 17 5.10 -18.42 -2.89
N ALA A 18 4.87 -17.35 -3.63
CA ALA A 18 4.58 -16.03 -3.09
C ALA A 18 3.26 -16.07 -2.30
N LEU A 19 3.35 -15.71 -1.03
CA LEU A 19 2.20 -15.43 -0.17
C LEU A 19 1.53 -14.16 -0.66
N SER A 20 0.27 -14.28 -1.10
CA SER A 20 -0.59 -13.14 -1.42
C SER A 20 -0.91 -12.33 -0.16
N GLY A 21 -0.16 -11.26 0.05
CA GLY A 21 -0.46 -10.18 0.99
C GLY A 21 0.33 -8.94 0.56
N CYS A 22 -0.38 -7.88 0.15
CA CYS A 22 0.17 -6.62 -0.37
C CYS A 22 1.07 -6.75 -1.62
N ASN A 23 0.46 -6.88 -2.81
CA ASN A 23 1.18 -6.68 -4.08
C ASN A 23 0.97 -5.22 -4.57
N PRO A 24 1.98 -4.33 -4.51
CA PRO A 24 1.87 -2.94 -4.96
C PRO A 24 1.89 -2.73 -6.49
N GLN A 25 1.74 -3.78 -7.31
CA GLN A 25 1.70 -3.64 -8.77
C GLN A 25 0.54 -4.41 -9.40
N SER A 26 -0.58 -3.73 -9.62
CA SER A 26 -1.52 -4.10 -10.68
C SER A 26 -2.24 -2.85 -11.19
N SER A 27 -1.48 -2.00 -11.88
CA SER A 27 -2.01 -1.22 -13.00
C SER A 27 -1.26 -1.72 -14.23
N GLU A 28 -1.98 -2.51 -15.02
CA GLU A 28 -1.67 -2.99 -16.35
C GLU A 28 -0.68 -2.12 -17.17
N ASN A 29 0.48 -2.70 -17.52
CA ASN A 29 1.41 -2.12 -18.47
C ASN A 29 1.30 -2.86 -19.81
N GLY A 30 0.88 -2.13 -20.84
CA GLY A 30 1.23 -2.43 -22.22
C GLY A 30 2.45 -1.61 -22.63
N GLY A 31 3.56 -2.30 -22.94
CA GLY A 31 4.56 -1.79 -23.89
C GLY A 31 5.74 -0.99 -23.33
N ASN A 32 6.77 -1.72 -22.90
CA ASN A 32 8.21 -1.44 -23.01
C ASN A 32 8.67 0.00 -23.40
N ALA A 33 9.12 0.75 -22.40
CA ALA A 33 10.28 1.63 -22.54
C ALA A 33 10.99 1.72 -21.19
N VAL A 34 12.27 1.38 -21.22
CA VAL A 34 13.24 1.59 -20.15
C VAL A 34 13.17 3.03 -19.68
N GLN A 35 12.66 3.23 -18.47
CA GLN A 35 13.09 4.32 -17.61
C GLN A 35 13.55 3.67 -16.32
N THR A 36 14.88 3.63 -16.16
CA THR A 36 15.53 3.50 -14.86
C THR A 36 15.15 4.73 -14.04
N ALA A 37 13.93 4.78 -13.51
CA ALA A 37 13.68 5.53 -12.32
C ALA A 37 14.38 4.75 -11.21
N ALA A 38 15.46 5.32 -10.67
CA ALA A 38 15.93 4.95 -9.35
C ALA A 38 14.71 4.83 -8.42
N PRO A 39 14.71 3.92 -7.43
CA PRO A 39 13.64 3.92 -6.43
C PRO A 39 13.57 5.35 -5.90
N ALA A 40 12.45 6.03 -6.17
CA ALA A 40 12.11 7.18 -5.37
C ALA A 40 12.03 6.59 -3.97
N GLU A 41 13.04 6.86 -3.15
CA GLU A 41 12.91 6.69 -1.73
C GLU A 41 11.69 7.56 -1.40
N GLU A 42 10.53 6.94 -1.21
CA GLU A 42 9.35 7.62 -0.70
C GLU A 42 9.73 8.05 0.71
N GLU A 43 10.39 9.19 0.79
CA GLU A 43 10.77 9.83 2.03
C GLU A 43 9.47 10.09 2.77
N PHE A 44 9.28 9.35 3.86
CA PHE A 44 8.14 9.48 4.74
C PHE A 44 7.93 10.96 5.08
N ASN A 45 6.83 11.53 4.60
CA ASN A 45 6.50 12.91 4.91
C ASN A 45 5.88 12.98 6.31
N PRO A 46 6.55 13.58 7.32
CA PRO A 46 6.04 13.63 8.68
C PRO A 46 4.70 14.36 8.79
N ARG A 47 4.34 15.20 7.81
CA ARG A 47 3.04 15.84 7.75
C ARG A 47 1.90 14.84 7.56
N GLY A 48 2.13 13.76 6.78
CA GLY A 48 1.15 12.68 6.61
C GLY A 48 0.79 12.02 7.93
N GLN A 49 1.79 11.76 8.78
CA GLN A 49 1.60 11.25 10.13
C GLN A 49 0.74 12.18 10.98
N ILE A 50 1.04 13.49 10.99
CA ILE A 50 0.29 14.46 11.78
C ILE A 50 -1.18 14.54 11.34
N LEU A 51 -1.44 14.53 10.04
CA LEU A 51 -2.80 14.53 9.49
C LEU A 51 -3.55 13.24 9.88
N ALA A 52 -2.86 12.10 9.80
CA ALA A 52 -3.40 10.78 10.09
C ALA A 52 -3.72 10.51 11.56
N LEU A 53 -3.11 11.25 12.51
CA LEU A 53 -3.38 11.09 13.95
C LEU A 53 -4.87 11.24 14.28
N SER A 54 -5.57 12.14 13.60
CA SER A 54 -7.00 12.36 13.81
C SER A 54 -7.87 11.17 13.41
N CYS A 55 -7.38 10.30 12.53
CA CYS A 55 -8.11 9.12 12.07
C CYS A 55 -8.19 8.04 13.15
N ALA A 56 -7.16 7.95 14.00
CA ALA A 56 -7.02 6.90 15.01
C ALA A 56 -8.11 6.94 16.09
N SER A 57 -8.69 8.12 16.37
CA SER A 57 -9.76 8.25 17.36
C SER A 57 -11.03 7.47 16.99
N CYS A 58 -11.22 7.20 15.70
CA CYS A 58 -12.37 6.45 15.21
C CYS A 58 -11.97 5.12 14.57
N HIS A 59 -10.86 5.05 13.85
CA HIS A 59 -10.44 3.89 13.07
C HIS A 59 -9.35 3.04 13.74
N GLY A 60 -9.01 3.36 14.99
CA GLY A 60 -7.97 2.70 15.76
C GLY A 60 -6.55 3.12 15.34
N THR A 61 -5.59 2.88 16.23
CA THR A 61 -4.18 3.15 15.98
C THR A 61 -3.70 2.38 14.75
N ASP A 62 -2.93 3.04 13.87
CA ASP A 62 -2.46 2.48 12.59
C ASP A 62 -3.58 1.95 11.67
N GLY A 63 -4.82 2.43 11.85
CA GLY A 63 -5.98 1.93 11.09
C GLY A 63 -6.46 0.54 11.51
N LYS A 64 -5.96 0.02 12.64
CA LYS A 64 -6.39 -1.24 13.26
C LYS A 64 -7.56 -0.96 14.20
N SER A 65 -8.76 -0.90 13.63
CA SER A 65 -9.97 -0.70 14.40
C SER A 65 -10.30 -1.93 15.26
N GLU A 66 -10.63 -1.71 16.52
CA GLU A 66 -11.11 -2.74 17.46
C GLU A 66 -12.64 -2.67 17.68
N GLY A 67 -13.32 -1.72 17.04
CA GLY A 67 -14.73 -1.41 17.26
C GLY A 67 -15.60 -1.54 16.00
N ILE A 68 -16.73 -0.80 15.99
CA ILE A 68 -17.73 -0.81 14.91
C ILE A 68 -17.19 -0.12 13.63
N MET A 69 -16.24 0.81 13.78
CA MET A 69 -15.68 1.52 12.64
C MET A 69 -14.82 0.58 11.79
N PRO A 70 -14.86 0.71 10.46
CA PRO A 70 -14.07 -0.16 9.60
C PRO A 70 -12.57 0.13 9.78
N GLY A 71 -11.79 -0.93 10.04
CA GLY A 71 -10.35 -0.88 9.96
C GLY A 71 -9.87 -0.83 8.51
N PHE A 72 -8.73 -0.18 8.30
CA PHE A 72 -8.12 -0.06 6.98
C PHE A 72 -6.63 -0.41 6.96
N TYR A 73 -6.15 -1.05 8.02
CA TYR A 73 -4.87 -1.75 8.02
C TYR A 73 -4.75 -2.73 6.85
N GLY A 74 -3.57 -2.76 6.22
CA GLY A 74 -3.28 -3.65 5.07
C GLY A 74 -3.88 -3.21 3.74
N LYS A 75 -4.57 -2.06 3.68
CA LYS A 75 -5.05 -1.49 2.41
C LYS A 75 -3.93 -0.68 1.76
N SER A 76 -3.85 -0.72 0.43
CA SER A 76 -2.85 0.05 -0.31
C SER A 76 -3.12 1.55 -0.22
N GLN A 77 -2.06 2.35 -0.37
CA GLN A 77 -2.16 3.81 -0.51
C GLN A 77 -3.20 4.20 -1.57
N VAL A 78 -3.10 3.61 -2.77
CA VAL A 78 -4.03 3.89 -3.88
C VAL A 78 -5.48 3.63 -3.50
N TYR A 79 -5.75 2.55 -2.76
CA TYR A 79 -7.11 2.28 -2.28
C TYR A 79 -7.59 3.37 -1.31
N LEU A 80 -6.74 3.77 -0.36
CA LEU A 80 -7.09 4.74 0.68
C LEU A 80 -7.31 6.13 0.09
N GLU A 81 -6.44 6.55 -0.83
CA GLU A 81 -6.54 7.82 -1.53
C GLU A 81 -7.86 7.90 -2.32
N ASN A 82 -8.17 6.86 -3.10
CA ASN A 82 -9.40 6.79 -3.87
C ASN A 82 -10.64 6.80 -2.98
N ALA A 83 -10.63 6.04 -1.87
CA ALA A 83 -11.75 6.03 -0.94
C ALA A 83 -12.00 7.41 -0.32
N LEU A 84 -10.94 8.11 0.10
CA LEU A 84 -11.04 9.46 0.66
C LEU A 84 -11.54 10.48 -0.36
N LYS A 85 -11.07 10.41 -1.61
CA LYS A 85 -11.56 11.24 -2.72
C LYS A 85 -13.04 10.99 -3.02
N GLN A 86 -13.46 9.73 -3.06
CA GLN A 86 -14.87 9.39 -3.26
C GLN A 86 -15.76 9.91 -2.11
N PHE A 87 -15.29 9.89 -0.87
CA PHE A 87 -16.02 10.51 0.25
C PHE A 87 -16.07 12.03 0.13
N LYS A 88 -14.97 12.66 -0.29
CA LYS A 88 -14.89 14.11 -0.49
C LYS A 88 -15.87 14.59 -1.57
N ASN A 89 -15.98 13.85 -2.66
CA ASN A 89 -16.81 14.16 -3.82
C ASN A 89 -18.28 13.67 -3.70
N ASP A 90 -18.65 13.10 -2.55
CA ASP A 90 -19.96 12.45 -2.33
C ASP A 90 -20.26 11.28 -3.30
N GLU A 91 -19.25 10.72 -3.96
CA GLU A 91 -19.35 9.54 -4.83
C GLU A 91 -19.54 8.24 -4.04
N ARG A 92 -19.07 8.22 -2.78
CA ARG A 92 -19.26 7.12 -1.84
C ARG A 92 -20.04 7.58 -0.63
N TYR A 93 -21.19 6.93 -0.41
CA TYR A 93 -22.03 7.22 0.75
C TYR A 93 -21.29 6.95 2.06
N SER A 94 -21.44 7.88 3.02
CA SER A 94 -21.01 7.71 4.40
C SER A 94 -21.84 8.58 5.34
N THR A 95 -21.98 8.15 6.59
CA THR A 95 -22.66 8.91 7.63
C THR A 95 -21.83 10.07 8.18
N VAL A 96 -20.50 9.90 8.19
CA VAL A 96 -19.56 10.82 8.86
C VAL A 96 -18.39 11.18 7.94
N MET A 97 -17.78 10.20 7.26
CA MET A 97 -16.54 10.39 6.50
C MET A 97 -16.61 11.43 5.39
N GLY A 98 -17.75 11.63 4.71
CA GLY A 98 -17.89 12.66 3.68
C GLY A 98 -17.64 14.07 4.21
N ARG A 99 -18.09 14.36 5.44
CA ARG A 99 -17.81 15.66 6.10
C ARG A 99 -16.34 15.82 6.47
N HIS A 100 -15.68 14.75 6.92
CA HIS A 100 -14.26 14.80 7.28
C HIS A 100 -13.36 14.89 6.05
N ALA A 101 -13.62 14.10 5.01
CA ALA A 101 -12.84 14.08 3.79
C ALA A 101 -12.84 15.44 3.06
N LYS A 102 -13.95 16.18 3.13
CA LYS A 102 -14.05 17.55 2.61
C LYS A 102 -13.16 18.57 3.32
N GLY A 103 -12.72 18.28 4.55
CA GLY A 103 -11.80 19.13 5.30
C GLY A 103 -10.35 19.05 4.84
N TYR A 104 -10.02 18.07 3.97
CA TYR A 104 -8.67 17.87 3.47
C TYR A 104 -8.54 18.27 2.00
N THR A 105 -7.39 18.85 1.68
CA THR A 105 -6.97 19.05 0.28
C THR A 105 -6.59 17.71 -0.36
N ASP A 106 -6.52 17.66 -1.70
CA ASP A 106 -6.16 16.40 -2.40
C ASP A 106 -4.72 15.97 -2.08
N GLU A 107 -3.83 16.94 -1.87
CA GLU A 107 -2.47 16.70 -1.43
C GLU A 107 -2.44 16.11 -0.01
N GLU A 108 -3.25 16.63 0.91
CA GLU A 108 -3.34 16.09 2.27
C GLU A 108 -3.97 14.69 2.28
N ILE A 109 -4.96 14.42 1.42
CA ILE A 109 -5.51 13.08 1.24
C ILE A 109 -4.43 12.10 0.77
N LYS A 110 -3.59 12.52 -0.18
CA LYS A 110 -2.45 11.72 -0.65
C LYS A 110 -1.48 11.42 0.48
N LEU A 111 -1.09 12.43 1.27
CA LEU A 111 -0.18 12.26 2.42
C LEU A 111 -0.75 11.32 3.51
N ILE A 112 -2.06 11.40 3.78
CA ILE A 112 -2.75 10.48 4.70
C ILE A 112 -2.72 9.05 4.14
N ALA A 113 -3.00 8.88 2.85
CA ALA A 113 -3.00 7.60 2.19
C ALA A 113 -1.60 6.96 2.13
N GLU A 114 -0.56 7.76 1.90
CA GLU A 114 0.85 7.35 1.96
C GLU A 114 1.19 6.81 3.34
N TYR A 115 0.86 7.55 4.40
CA TYR A 115 1.14 7.16 5.78
C TYR A 115 0.56 5.78 6.13
N PHE A 116 -0.72 5.55 5.83
CA PHE A 116 -1.39 4.29 6.15
C PHE A 116 -1.08 3.17 5.13
N GLY A 117 -0.80 3.52 3.87
CA GLY A 117 -0.38 2.58 2.84
C GLY A 117 1.02 2.03 3.08
N TRP A 118 1.91 2.82 3.68
CA TRP A 118 3.24 2.37 4.09
C TRP A 118 3.18 1.25 5.14
N ALA A 119 2.18 1.24 6.02
CA ALA A 119 1.98 0.15 6.98
C ALA A 119 1.68 -1.22 6.31
N CYS A 120 1.13 -1.23 5.08
CA CYS A 120 0.95 -2.45 4.27
C CYS A 120 2.28 -2.98 3.71
N GLN A 121 3.32 -2.15 3.60
CA GLN A 121 4.63 -2.54 3.06
C GLN A 121 5.58 -3.13 4.11
N GLN A 122 5.26 -3.01 5.41
CA GLN A 122 6.17 -3.37 6.51
C GLN A 122 5.95 -4.76 7.12
N THR A 123 5.06 -5.61 6.59
CA THR A 123 4.78 -6.94 7.16
C THR A 123 5.79 -8.02 6.75
N THR A 124 7.03 -7.67 6.40
CA THR A 124 8.08 -8.60 5.95
C THR A 124 9.10 -8.99 7.02
N ASN A 125 8.74 -8.99 8.31
CA ASN A 125 9.58 -9.53 9.39
C ASN A 125 9.10 -10.90 9.86
#